data_AF-A0A0C9VJ50-F1
#
_entry.id   AF-A0A0C9VJ50-F1
#
_cell.length_a   1.000
_cell.length_b   1.000
_cell.length_c   1.000
_cell.angle_alpha   90.00
_cell.angle_beta   90.00
_cell.angle_gamma   90.00
#
_symmetry.space_group_name_H-M   'P 1'
#
loop_
_entity.id
_entity.type
_entity.pdbx_description
1 polymer ?
#
loop_
_entity_poly.entity_id
_entity_poly.type
_entity_poly.pdbx_seq_one_letter_code
_entity_poly.pdbx_strand_id
1 'polypeptide(L)'
;AGLPKGVLNLLHMAREDAPNLVAEIIGHKAIRHVNFTGSDRVERILAGEAAKYLKPCVFELGGKAPVVVLNDANVKEAAQFIVAFSMVHAGQVNHTWVCVSTERGIIQSGVSKELIEAVTSLAKNIRVGNDGDNHIPALTSKEFVLKVLSLVQDAKDRGGEVLVGDLTAHGAHVKPHIITLYSSSMPSG
;
A
#
# COMPACT_ATOMS: atom_id res chain seq x y z
N ALA A 1 -4.35 30.81 -8.54
CA ALA A 1 -4.50 30.78 -7.07
C ALA A 1 -3.89 31.99 -6.34
N GLY A 2 -3.19 32.94 -7.00
CA GLY A 2 -2.91 34.28 -6.43
C GLY A 2 -2.16 34.35 -5.09
N LEU A 3 -1.44 33.30 -4.69
CA LEU A 3 -0.76 33.26 -3.39
C LEU A 3 0.35 34.34 -3.33
N PRO A 4 0.42 35.12 -2.25
CA PRO A 4 1.52 36.08 -2.04
C PRO A 4 2.89 35.39 -2.02
N LYS A 5 3.94 36.14 -2.37
CA LYS A 5 5.32 35.65 -2.34
C LYS A 5 5.69 35.16 -0.93
N GLY A 6 6.23 33.94 -0.85
CA GLY A 6 6.71 33.34 0.41
C GLY A 6 5.67 32.57 1.21
N VAL A 7 4.39 32.59 0.80
CA VAL A 7 3.32 31.81 1.48
C VAL A 7 3.47 30.31 1.22
N LEU A 8 3.82 29.93 -0.01
CA LEU A 8 4.14 28.56 -0.38
C LEU A 8 5.54 28.53 -0.95
N ASN A 9 6.39 27.68 -0.37
CA ASN A 9 7.75 27.45 -0.83
C ASN A 9 7.89 25.94 -1.07
N LEU A 10 8.40 25.56 -2.24
CA LEU A 10 8.69 24.18 -2.59
C LEU A 10 10.20 24.00 -2.66
N LEU A 11 10.71 23.06 -1.87
CA LEU A 11 12.14 22.75 -1.81
C LEU A 11 12.33 21.31 -2.25
N HIS A 12 13.16 21.12 -3.28
CA HIS A 12 13.60 19.80 -3.70
C HIS A 12 14.96 19.52 -3.07
N MET A 13 15.14 18.30 -2.57
CA MET A 13 16.38 17.86 -1.95
C MET A 13 16.75 16.48 -2.48
N ALA A 14 18.04 16.25 -2.65
CA ALA A 14 18.55 14.92 -2.94
C ALA A 14 18.35 14.00 -1.73
N ARG A 15 18.23 12.70 -1.97
CA ARG A 15 17.94 11.72 -0.92
C ARG A 15 19.07 11.66 0.11
N GLU A 16 20.30 11.88 -0.35
CA GLU A 16 21.52 11.84 0.43
C GLU A 16 21.62 13.02 1.40
N ASP A 17 21.10 14.19 1.01
CA ASP A 17 21.12 15.41 1.82
C ASP A 17 19.94 15.50 2.80
N ALA A 18 18.84 14.79 2.51
CA ALA A 18 17.59 14.87 3.25
C ALA A 18 17.74 14.69 4.78
N PRO A 19 18.53 13.73 5.31
CA PRO A 19 18.66 13.55 6.76
C PRO A 19 19.18 14.80 7.48
N ASN A 20 20.16 15.49 6.89
CA ASN A 20 20.77 16.67 7.50
C ASN A 20 19.89 17.91 7.31
N LEU A 21 19.46 18.16 6.08
CA LEU A 21 18.67 19.36 5.75
C LEU A 21 17.30 19.36 6.42
N VAL A 22 16.61 18.22 6.50
CA VAL A 22 15.30 18.13 7.17
C VAL A 22 15.45 18.36 8.68
N ALA A 23 16.51 17.85 9.30
CA ALA A 23 16.77 18.10 10.72
C ALA A 23 16.99 19.59 11.00
N GLU A 24 17.76 20.27 10.15
CA GLU A 24 17.97 21.72 10.23
C GLU A 24 16.65 22.50 10.07
N ILE A 25 15.83 22.12 9.07
CA ILE A 25 14.51 22.72 8.84
C ILE A 25 13.63 22.57 10.08
N ILE A 26 13.52 21.36 10.64
CA ILE A 26 12.71 21.09 11.84
C ILE A 26 13.20 21.91 13.04
N GLY A 27 14.52 22.04 13.21
CA GLY A 27 15.13 22.82 14.29
C GLY A 27 14.94 24.33 14.16
N HIS A 28 14.63 24.82 12.97
CA HIS A 28 14.50 26.26 12.73
C HIS A 28 13.34 26.87 13.54
N LYS A 29 13.59 28.04 14.16
CA LYS A 29 12.61 28.73 15.04
C LYS A 29 11.31 29.12 14.33
N ALA A 30 11.37 29.34 13.01
CA ALA A 30 10.21 29.69 12.21
C ALA A 30 9.27 28.51 11.93
N ILE A 31 9.76 27.26 11.99
CA ILE A 31 8.91 26.08 11.82
C ILE A 31 8.11 25.86 13.09
N ARG A 32 6.78 25.77 12.97
CA ARG A 32 5.85 25.63 14.11
C ARG A 32 5.04 24.34 14.07
N HIS A 33 5.13 23.59 12.98
CA HIS A 33 4.39 22.35 12.79
C HIS A 33 5.12 21.50 11.75
N VAL A 34 5.09 20.18 11.92
CA VAL A 34 5.64 19.23 10.95
C VAL A 34 4.52 18.29 10.51
N ASN A 35 4.22 18.27 9.22
CA ASN A 35 3.31 17.29 8.63
C ASN A 35 4.10 16.35 7.73
N PHE A 36 3.92 15.05 7.90
CA PHE A 36 4.62 14.05 7.10
C PHE A 36 3.72 12.86 6.76
N THR A 37 3.77 12.43 5.50
CA THR A 37 3.14 11.20 5.03
C THR A 37 4.21 10.28 4.46
N GLY A 38 4.30 9.06 4.97
CA GLY A 38 5.29 8.10 4.50
C GLY A 38 5.48 6.89 5.40
N SER A 39 6.67 6.30 5.37
CA SER A 39 6.98 5.10 6.14
C SER A 39 7.19 5.41 7.63
N ASP A 40 6.72 4.50 8.48
CA ASP A 40 6.95 4.45 9.94
C ASP A 40 8.42 4.64 10.34
N ARG A 41 9.36 4.06 9.57
CA ARG A 41 10.80 4.16 9.83
C ARG A 41 11.30 5.60 9.75
N VAL A 42 10.84 6.36 8.75
CA VAL A 42 11.24 7.76 8.55
C VAL A 42 10.53 8.64 9.57
N GLU A 43 9.26 8.40 9.82
CA GLU A 43 8.48 9.12 10.82
C GLU A 43 9.12 9.02 12.23
N ARG A 44 9.55 7.83 12.68
CA ARG A 44 10.27 7.70 13.97
C ARG A 44 11.47 8.65 14.09
N ILE A 45 12.19 8.87 13.00
CA ILE A 45 13.34 9.80 12.94
C ILE A 45 12.83 11.25 13.03
N LEU A 46 11.83 11.61 12.23
CA LEU A 46 11.26 12.97 12.20
C LEU A 46 10.59 13.35 13.52
N ALA A 47 9.86 12.42 14.14
CA ALA A 47 9.24 12.59 15.44
C ALA A 47 10.29 12.83 16.53
N GLY A 48 11.36 12.05 16.53
CA GLY A 48 12.49 12.23 17.44
C GLY A 48 13.16 13.59 17.27
N GLU A 49 13.32 14.05 16.03
CA GLU A 49 13.89 15.37 15.75
C GLU A 49 12.95 16.51 16.17
N ALA A 50 11.66 16.42 15.84
CA ALA A 50 10.64 17.40 16.22
C ALA A 50 10.49 17.53 17.74
N ALA A 51 10.64 16.42 18.47
CA ALA A 51 10.57 16.39 19.93
C ALA A 51 11.66 17.23 20.60
N LYS A 52 12.87 17.30 20.02
CA LYS A 52 13.98 18.15 20.55
C LYS A 52 13.59 19.62 20.67
N TYR A 53 12.62 20.07 19.88
CA TYR A 53 12.18 21.47 19.81
C TYR A 53 10.70 21.65 20.16
N LEU A 54 10.04 20.61 20.67
CA LEU A 54 8.62 20.59 21.03
C LEU A 54 7.71 21.06 19.88
N LYS A 55 7.99 20.62 18.65
CA LYS A 55 7.14 20.95 17.49
C LYS A 55 5.93 20.00 17.45
N PRO A 56 4.70 20.52 17.35
CA PRO A 56 3.52 19.71 17.02
C PRO A 56 3.69 19.00 15.69
N CYS A 57 3.20 17.76 15.61
CA CYS A 57 3.31 16.91 14.43
C CYS A 57 1.97 16.29 14.05
N VAL A 58 1.75 16.13 12.74
CA VAL A 58 0.70 15.28 12.17
C VAL A 58 1.36 14.30 11.22
N PHE A 59 1.19 13.01 11.50
CA PHE A 59 1.83 11.95 10.74
C PHE A 59 0.80 10.98 10.21
N GLU A 60 0.88 10.72 8.91
CA GLU A 60 0.04 9.74 8.20
C GLU A 60 0.94 8.60 7.72
N LEU A 61 0.72 7.41 8.27
CA LEU A 61 1.59 6.26 8.07
C LEU A 61 0.91 5.20 7.23
N GLY A 62 1.72 4.30 6.68
CA GLY A 62 1.20 3.08 6.07
C GLY A 62 0.39 2.26 7.08
N GLY A 63 -0.78 1.79 6.65
CA GLY A 63 -1.59 0.81 7.38
C GLY A 63 -1.49 -0.57 6.75
N LYS A 64 -2.15 -1.55 7.37
CA LYS A 64 -2.38 -2.90 6.81
C LYS A 64 -3.85 -3.23 6.92
N ALA A 65 -4.68 -2.51 6.16
CA ALA A 65 -6.13 -2.47 6.39
C ALA A 65 -6.75 -3.87 6.18
N PRO A 66 -7.38 -4.44 7.23
CA PRO A 66 -8.09 -5.70 7.09
C PRO A 66 -9.48 -5.46 6.51
N VAL A 67 -9.96 -6.39 5.69
CA VAL A 67 -11.38 -6.53 5.36
C VAL A 67 -11.94 -7.70 6.15
N VAL A 68 -13.09 -7.50 6.79
CA VAL A 68 -13.82 -8.55 7.52
C VAL A 68 -15.11 -8.84 6.77
N VAL A 69 -15.34 -10.10 6.41
CA VAL A 69 -16.56 -10.54 5.72
C VAL A 69 -17.25 -11.62 6.55
N LEU A 70 -18.46 -11.32 7.00
CA LEU A 70 -19.30 -12.19 7.82
C LEU A 70 -20.29 -12.97 6.96
N ASN A 71 -20.91 -14.00 7.54
CA ASN A 71 -21.82 -14.91 6.84
C ASN A 71 -23.07 -14.23 6.26
N ASP A 72 -23.47 -13.07 6.80
CA ASP A 72 -24.62 -12.28 6.37
C ASP A 72 -24.25 -11.18 5.36
N ALA A 73 -22.97 -11.09 4.97
CA ALA A 73 -22.52 -10.11 4.00
C ALA A 73 -23.02 -10.44 2.58
N ASN A 74 -23.25 -9.40 1.79
CA ASN A 74 -23.43 -9.54 0.35
C ASN A 74 -22.09 -9.89 -0.30
N VAL A 75 -21.89 -11.17 -0.61
CA VAL A 75 -20.62 -11.70 -1.12
C VAL A 75 -20.19 -11.05 -2.43
N LYS A 76 -21.14 -10.76 -3.33
CA LYS A 76 -20.84 -10.14 -4.63
C LYS A 76 -20.30 -8.73 -4.46
N GLU A 77 -20.95 -7.93 -3.62
CA GLU A 77 -20.54 -6.57 -3.33
C GLU A 77 -19.20 -6.54 -2.56
N ALA A 78 -19.05 -7.42 -1.58
CA ALA A 78 -17.79 -7.59 -0.85
C ALA A 78 -16.63 -7.94 -1.80
N ALA A 79 -16.82 -8.88 -2.74
CA ALA A 79 -15.80 -9.25 -3.71
C ALA A 79 -15.41 -8.07 -4.62
N GLN A 80 -16.39 -7.28 -5.06
CA GLN A 80 -16.15 -6.08 -5.88
C GLN A 80 -15.31 -5.05 -5.11
N PHE A 81 -15.68 -4.76 -3.86
CA PHE A 81 -14.91 -3.82 -3.05
C PHE A 81 -13.51 -4.33 -2.73
N ILE A 82 -13.35 -5.61 -2.39
CA ILE A 82 -12.03 -6.19 -2.13
C ILE A 82 -11.13 -6.03 -3.35
N VAL A 83 -11.60 -6.43 -4.53
CA VAL A 83 -10.80 -6.33 -5.75
C VAL A 83 -10.51 -4.87 -6.10
N ALA A 84 -11.50 -3.98 -6.02
CA ALA A 84 -11.29 -2.56 -6.30
C ALA A 84 -10.25 -1.95 -5.34
N PHE A 85 -10.43 -2.10 -4.03
CA PHE A 85 -9.53 -1.49 -3.05
C PHE A 85 -8.16 -2.16 -2.96
N SER A 86 -8.00 -3.42 -3.38
CA SER A 86 -6.69 -4.08 -3.50
C SER A 86 -5.96 -3.76 -4.81
N MET A 87 -6.69 -3.45 -5.89
CA MET A 87 -6.11 -3.39 -7.25
C MET A 87 -6.16 -2.02 -7.92
N VAL A 88 -6.87 -1.03 -7.36
CA VAL A 88 -6.85 0.36 -7.84
C VAL A 88 -5.39 0.85 -7.91
N HIS A 89 -5.00 1.34 -9.08
CA HIS A 89 -3.65 1.81 -9.40
C HIS A 89 -2.53 0.81 -9.09
N ALA A 90 -2.71 -0.49 -9.35
CA ALA A 90 -1.71 -1.52 -9.02
C ALA A 90 -1.45 -1.73 -7.52
N GLY A 91 -2.33 -1.20 -6.65
CA GLY A 91 -2.01 -1.06 -5.22
C GLY A 91 -0.89 -0.04 -4.94
N GLN A 92 -0.47 0.75 -5.94
CA GLN A 92 0.60 1.74 -5.88
C GLN A 92 0.17 3.06 -6.53
N VAL A 93 -0.28 4.02 -5.72
CA VAL A 93 -0.51 5.38 -6.22
C VAL A 93 0.76 6.20 -6.03
N ASN A 94 1.16 6.92 -7.08
CA ASN A 94 2.07 8.05 -6.98
C ASN A 94 1.53 9.10 -5.99
N HIS A 95 2.32 9.40 -4.95
CA HIS A 95 2.17 10.47 -3.95
C HIS A 95 1.04 10.40 -2.90
N THR A 96 0.18 9.39 -2.91
CA THR A 96 -0.60 9.02 -1.72
C THR A 96 -0.66 7.51 -1.66
N TRP A 97 0.23 6.94 -0.85
CA TRP A 97 0.05 5.58 -0.34
C TRP A 97 -1.43 5.35 -0.06
N VAL A 98 -2.02 4.29 -0.61
CA VAL A 98 -3.36 3.90 -0.16
C VAL A 98 -3.16 3.30 1.22
N CYS A 99 -3.07 4.15 2.24
CA CYS A 99 -3.02 3.74 3.64
C CYS A 99 -4.24 2.87 4.03
N VAL A 100 -5.25 2.84 3.16
CA VAL A 100 -6.52 2.11 3.25
C VAL A 100 -6.62 0.91 2.29
N SER A 101 -5.53 0.49 1.63
CA SER A 101 -5.58 -0.65 0.69
C SER A 101 -5.93 -1.93 1.44
N THR A 102 -6.84 -2.72 0.87
CA THR A 102 -7.18 -4.02 1.44
C THR A 102 -6.01 -4.98 1.25
N GLU A 103 -5.31 -5.27 2.36
CA GLU A 103 -4.10 -6.11 2.35
C GLU A 103 -4.32 -7.48 2.99
N ARG A 104 -5.37 -7.65 3.79
CA ARG A 104 -5.70 -8.91 4.48
C ARG A 104 -7.20 -9.13 4.58
N GLY A 105 -7.68 -10.31 4.18
CA GLY A 105 -9.07 -10.73 4.39
C GLY A 105 -9.22 -11.63 5.62
N ILE A 106 -10.17 -11.32 6.49
CA ILE A 106 -10.62 -12.17 7.60
C ILE A 106 -12.05 -12.58 7.29
N ILE A 107 -12.22 -13.82 6.80
CA ILE A 107 -13.47 -14.27 6.19
C ILE A 107 -14.10 -15.37 7.05
N GLN A 108 -15.37 -15.21 7.38
CA GLN A 108 -16.11 -16.25 8.10
C GLN A 108 -16.31 -17.47 7.20
N SER A 109 -16.17 -18.66 7.77
CA SER A 109 -16.11 -19.93 7.02
C SER A 109 -17.34 -20.23 6.15
N GLY A 110 -18.52 -19.69 6.48
CA GLY A 110 -19.75 -19.94 5.73
C GLY A 110 -19.78 -19.29 4.34
N VAL A 111 -19.06 -18.17 4.16
CA VAL A 111 -19.01 -17.40 2.89
C VAL A 111 -17.65 -17.46 2.21
N SER A 112 -16.66 -18.13 2.81
CA SER A 112 -15.28 -18.12 2.33
C SER A 112 -15.13 -18.63 0.90
N LYS A 113 -15.75 -19.78 0.58
CA LYS A 113 -15.66 -20.40 -0.75
C LYS A 113 -16.25 -19.50 -1.82
N GLU A 114 -17.48 -19.02 -1.61
CA GLU A 114 -18.18 -18.14 -2.56
C GLU A 114 -17.40 -16.84 -2.80
N LEU A 115 -16.88 -16.25 -1.72
CA LEU A 115 -16.09 -15.02 -1.81
C LEU A 115 -14.78 -15.24 -2.57
N ILE A 116 -14.05 -16.32 -2.28
CA ILE A 116 -12.81 -16.67 -2.98
C ILE A 116 -13.07 -16.85 -4.48
N GLU A 117 -14.12 -17.56 -4.86
CA GLU A 117 -14.52 -17.77 -6.25
C GLU A 117 -14.87 -16.44 -6.94
N ALA A 118 -15.63 -15.57 -6.28
CA ALA A 118 -16.01 -14.26 -6.81
C ALA A 118 -14.80 -13.33 -6.98
N VAL A 119 -13.94 -13.22 -5.97
CA VAL A 119 -12.70 -12.41 -6.01
C VAL A 119 -11.76 -12.92 -7.10
N THR A 120 -11.55 -14.24 -7.18
CA THR A 120 -10.71 -14.88 -8.20
C THR A 120 -11.22 -14.60 -9.60
N SER A 121 -12.53 -14.69 -9.81
CA SER A 121 -13.16 -14.44 -11.10
C SER A 121 -13.00 -12.98 -11.53
N LEU A 122 -13.19 -12.03 -10.61
CA LEU A 122 -12.99 -10.61 -10.89
C LEU A 122 -11.52 -10.30 -11.18
N ALA A 123 -10.59 -10.81 -10.37
CA ALA A 123 -9.16 -10.57 -10.52
C ALA A 123 -8.59 -11.13 -11.82
N LYS A 124 -9.09 -12.28 -12.32
CA LYS A 124 -8.68 -12.86 -13.61
C LYS A 124 -9.03 -11.97 -14.82
N ASN A 125 -10.02 -11.10 -14.68
CA ASN A 125 -10.45 -10.20 -15.76
C ASN A 125 -9.64 -8.89 -15.81
N ILE A 126 -8.79 -8.63 -14.80
CA ILE A 126 -7.96 -7.44 -14.76
C ILE A 126 -6.81 -7.57 -15.77
N ARG A 127 -6.60 -6.50 -16.55
CA ARG A 127 -5.52 -6.44 -17.54
C ARG A 127 -4.38 -5.58 -17.00
N VAL A 128 -3.19 -5.78 -17.54
CA VAL A 128 -1.98 -5.02 -17.18
C VAL A 128 -1.50 -4.27 -18.40
N GLY A 129 -1.23 -2.99 -18.25
CA GLY A 129 -0.83 -2.13 -19.36
C GLY A 129 -1.17 -0.66 -19.10
N ASN A 130 -0.84 0.19 -20.07
CA ASN A 130 -1.03 1.64 -19.95
C ASN A 130 -2.28 2.16 -20.70
N ASP A 131 -2.94 1.32 -21.51
CA ASP A 131 -3.98 1.74 -22.44
C ASP A 131 -5.29 0.94 -22.25
N GLY A 132 -6.38 1.61 -21.86
CA GLY A 132 -7.75 1.10 -21.83
C GLY A 132 -8.40 1.03 -20.42
N ASP A 133 -9.72 0.81 -20.37
CA ASP A 133 -10.45 0.63 -19.11
C ASP A 133 -10.03 -0.66 -18.39
N ASN A 134 -9.95 -0.62 -17.04
CA ASN A 134 -9.57 -1.74 -16.15
C ASN A 134 -8.11 -2.24 -16.26
N HIS A 135 -7.15 -1.36 -16.55
CA HIS A 135 -5.72 -1.69 -16.52
C HIS A 135 -5.05 -1.35 -15.19
N ILE A 136 -4.20 -2.27 -14.74
CA ILE A 136 -3.22 -2.02 -13.69
C ILE A 136 -1.96 -1.39 -14.31
N PRO A 137 -1.53 -0.20 -13.87
CA PRO A 137 -0.32 0.45 -14.37
C PRO A 137 0.95 -0.24 -13.86
N ALA A 138 2.09 0.14 -14.43
CA ALA A 138 3.40 -0.28 -13.91
C ALA A 138 3.61 0.16 -12.46
N LEU A 139 4.34 -0.67 -11.71
CA LEU A 139 4.86 -0.32 -10.40
C LEU A 139 5.94 0.77 -10.51
N THR A 140 6.17 1.52 -9.44
CA THR A 140 7.08 2.68 -9.44
C THR A 140 8.52 2.33 -9.81
N SER A 141 8.97 1.12 -9.49
CA SER A 141 10.32 0.66 -9.83
C SER A 141 10.45 -0.86 -9.88
N LYS A 142 11.56 -1.35 -10.45
CA LYS A 142 11.88 -2.79 -10.50
C LYS A 142 12.11 -3.38 -9.11
N GLU A 143 12.59 -2.60 -8.16
CA GLU A 143 12.79 -3.05 -6.78
C GLU A 143 11.44 -3.35 -6.11
N PHE A 144 10.41 -2.55 -6.41
CA PHE A 144 9.05 -2.82 -5.93
C PHE A 144 8.46 -4.08 -6.55
N VAL A 145 8.72 -4.34 -7.83
CA VAL A 145 8.35 -5.62 -8.48
C VAL A 145 8.94 -6.80 -7.71
N LEU A 146 10.25 -6.77 -7.45
CA LEU A 146 10.93 -7.85 -6.74
C LEU A 146 10.36 -8.04 -5.33
N LYS A 147 10.03 -6.95 -4.64
CA LYS A 147 9.40 -7.01 -3.31
C LYS A 147 8.01 -7.63 -3.36
N VAL A 148 7.18 -7.31 -4.35
CA VAL A 148 5.85 -7.94 -4.51
C VAL A 148 6.00 -9.43 -4.77
N LEU A 149 6.86 -9.81 -5.71
CA LEU A 149 7.08 -11.22 -6.04
C LEU A 149 7.66 -12.01 -4.85
N SER A 150 8.54 -11.41 -4.03
CA SER A 150 9.07 -12.08 -2.84
C SER A 150 8.01 -12.29 -1.77
N LEU A 151 7.06 -11.36 -1.60
CA LEU A 151 5.92 -11.53 -0.68
C LEU A 151 4.99 -12.66 -1.15
N VAL A 152 4.72 -12.73 -2.46
CA VAL A 152 3.91 -13.80 -3.05
C VAL A 152 4.61 -15.16 -2.88
N GLN A 153 5.93 -15.20 -3.08
CA GLN A 153 6.72 -16.41 -2.89
C GLN A 153 6.76 -16.86 -1.43
N ASP A 154 7.00 -15.95 -0.48
CA ASP A 154 6.99 -16.26 0.96
C ASP A 154 5.62 -16.81 1.41
N ALA A 155 4.52 -16.24 0.92
CA ALA A 155 3.18 -16.76 1.20
C ALA A 155 2.99 -18.18 0.65
N LYS A 156 3.49 -18.47 -0.55
CA LYS A 156 3.47 -19.81 -1.14
C LYS A 156 4.32 -20.80 -0.36
N ASP A 157 5.52 -20.39 0.06
CA ASP A 157 6.44 -21.22 0.86
C ASP A 157 5.85 -21.57 2.23
N ARG A 158 4.95 -20.73 2.75
CA ARG A 158 4.14 -20.98 3.97
C ARG A 158 2.88 -21.82 3.72
N GLY A 159 2.77 -22.46 2.56
CA GLY A 159 1.64 -23.32 2.20
C GLY A 159 0.45 -22.57 1.61
N GLY A 160 0.64 -21.33 1.17
CA GLY A 160 -0.40 -20.57 0.47
C GLY A 160 -0.64 -21.09 -0.95
N GLU A 161 -1.90 -21.11 -1.35
CA GLU A 161 -2.30 -21.48 -2.71
C GLU A 161 -2.47 -20.22 -3.57
N VAL A 162 -1.78 -20.17 -4.70
CA VAL A 162 -1.87 -19.07 -5.67
C VAL A 162 -3.04 -19.35 -6.62
N LEU A 163 -4.10 -18.56 -6.52
CA LEU A 163 -5.33 -18.69 -7.31
C LEU A 163 -5.32 -17.86 -8.59
N VAL A 164 -4.60 -16.74 -8.56
CA VAL A 164 -4.41 -15.81 -9.68
C VAL A 164 -2.95 -15.36 -9.70
N GLY A 165 -2.40 -15.17 -10.89
CA GLY A 165 -1.02 -14.73 -11.12
C GLY A 165 -0.06 -15.90 -11.36
N ASP A 166 1.13 -15.57 -11.86
CA ASP A 166 2.13 -16.54 -12.35
C ASP A 166 3.52 -16.31 -11.74
N LEU A 167 3.62 -15.46 -10.71
CA LEU A 167 4.87 -14.99 -10.08
C LEU A 167 5.88 -14.40 -11.08
N THR A 168 5.43 -13.94 -12.25
CA THR A 168 6.29 -13.27 -13.23
C THR A 168 6.04 -11.77 -13.27
N ALA A 169 7.01 -11.05 -13.84
CA ALA A 169 6.91 -9.62 -14.12
C ALA A 169 7.47 -9.30 -15.50
N HIS A 170 6.92 -8.25 -16.12
CA HIS A 170 7.35 -7.75 -17.43
C HIS A 170 7.77 -6.29 -17.29
N GLY A 171 9.08 -6.06 -17.11
CA GLY A 171 9.61 -4.75 -16.75
C GLY A 171 9.12 -4.33 -15.36
N ALA A 172 8.39 -3.22 -15.27
CA ALA A 172 7.77 -2.75 -14.03
C ALA A 172 6.33 -3.24 -13.84
N HIS A 173 5.83 -4.12 -14.70
CA HIS A 173 4.45 -4.61 -14.66
C HIS A 173 4.35 -5.97 -13.97
N VAL A 174 3.37 -6.11 -13.08
CA VAL A 174 3.04 -7.35 -12.36
C VAL A 174 1.54 -7.61 -12.51
N LYS A 175 1.15 -8.83 -12.88
CA LYS A 175 -0.27 -9.23 -12.88
C LYS A 175 -0.79 -9.31 -11.46
N PRO A 176 -2.12 -9.15 -11.23
CA PRO A 176 -2.70 -9.44 -9.93
C PRO A 176 -2.31 -10.83 -9.42
N HIS A 177 -1.97 -10.91 -8.13
CA HIS A 177 -1.84 -12.17 -7.43
C HIS A 177 -2.91 -12.28 -6.35
N ILE A 178 -3.63 -13.39 -6.34
CA ILE A 178 -4.55 -13.75 -5.25
C ILE A 178 -4.00 -15.02 -4.63
N ILE A 179 -3.75 -14.96 -3.31
CA ILE A 179 -3.20 -16.07 -2.54
C ILE A 179 -4.14 -16.36 -1.39
N THR A 180 -4.46 -17.63 -1.18
CA THR A 180 -5.20 -18.07 0.00
C THR A 180 -4.28 -18.78 0.98
N LEU A 181 -4.45 -18.46 2.26
CA LEU A 181 -3.73 -19.08 3.37
C LEU A 181 -4.77 -19.57 4.37
N TYR A 182 -4.84 -20.88 4.59
CA TYR A 182 -5.73 -21.46 5.59
C TYR A 182 -5.05 -21.42 6.97
N SER A 183 -5.82 -21.08 8.00
CA SER A 183 -5.33 -20.77 9.36
C SER A 183 -4.45 -21.84 10.02
N SER A 184 -4.43 -23.08 9.52
CA SER A 184 -3.54 -24.13 10.03
C SER A 184 -2.07 -23.93 9.66
N SER A 185 -1.72 -22.96 8.80
CA SER A 185 -0.34 -22.73 8.33
C SER A 185 0.26 -21.35 8.64
N MET A 186 -0.45 -20.45 9.33
CA MET A 186 0.13 -19.18 9.76
C MET A 186 0.96 -19.34 11.05
N PRO A 187 2.25 -18.98 11.08
CA PRO A 187 2.95 -18.77 12.34
C PRO A 187 2.35 -17.54 13.03
N SER A 188 2.19 -17.62 14.36
CA SER A 188 1.91 -16.46 15.20
C SER A 188 3.10 -15.50 15.15
N GLY A 189 2.98 -14.40 14.41
CA GLY A 189 3.99 -13.34 14.33
C GLY A 189 3.52 -12.14 13.52
#